data_AF-A0A7W2U1U4-F1
#
_entry.id   AF-A0A7W2U1U4-F1
#
_cell.length_a   1.000
_cell.length_b   1.000
_cell.length_c   1.000
_cell.angle_alpha   90.00
_cell.angle_beta   90.00
_cell.angle_gamma   90.00
#
_symmetry.space_group_name_H-M   'P 1'
#
loop_
_entity.id
_entity.type
_entity.pdbx_description
1 polymer ?
#
loop_
_entity_poly.entity_id
_entity_poly.type
_entity_poly.pdbx_seq_one_letter_code
_entity_poly.pdbx_strand_id
1 'polypeptide(L)'
;MSNISRFIINKAASVLSVFFENDKQESHKTIDLNIEYLRVFAPTDDKGKATGETPKVYHKKQVQLLEIESVGKHGYRFIFDDGHSNIYHDDYLLLLAAEYQQRWQRYLASTSTVSNSREAIIEIKEVK
;
A
#
# COMPACT_ATOMS: atom_id res chain seq x y z
N MET A 1 -17.50 10.78 9.06
CA MET A 1 -16.41 10.74 8.08
C MET A 1 -15.13 10.71 8.89
N SER A 2 -14.27 9.73 8.66
CA SER A 2 -13.04 9.58 9.45
C SER A 2 -11.97 10.46 8.83
N ASN A 3 -11.58 11.54 9.50
CA ASN A 3 -10.55 12.42 8.94
C ASN A 3 -9.17 11.88 9.31
N ILE A 4 -8.28 11.76 8.33
CA ILE A 4 -6.87 11.47 8.60
C ILE A 4 -6.20 12.75 9.06
N SER A 5 -5.56 12.71 10.23
CA SER A 5 -4.88 13.85 10.81
C SER A 5 -3.37 13.84 10.58
N ARG A 6 -2.78 12.63 10.47
CA ARG A 6 -1.33 12.48 10.33
C ARG A 6 -0.95 11.17 9.64
N PHE A 7 0.14 11.25 8.88
CA PHE A 7 0.89 10.11 8.37
C PHE A 7 2.30 10.08 8.97
N ILE A 8 2.82 8.89 9.27
CA ILE A 8 4.22 8.68 9.63
C ILE A 8 4.77 7.56 8.75
N ILE A 9 5.82 7.86 7.98
CA ILE A 9 6.49 6.89 7.12
C ILE A 9 7.73 6.39 7.85
N ASN A 10 7.75 5.10 8.20
CA ASN A 10 8.93 4.42 8.71
C ASN A 10 9.63 3.67 7.56
N LYS A 11 10.63 4.32 6.96
CA LYS A 11 11.40 3.75 5.83
C LYS A 11 12.17 2.50 6.23
N ALA A 12 12.75 2.46 7.43
CA ALA A 12 13.52 1.30 7.90
C ALA A 12 12.65 0.05 8.07
N ALA A 13 11.42 0.22 8.58
CA ALA A 13 10.45 -0.87 8.72
C ALA A 13 9.61 -1.11 7.47
N SER A 14 9.65 -0.21 6.47
CA SER A 14 8.73 -0.19 5.33
C SER A 14 7.25 -0.19 5.75
N VAL A 15 6.92 0.61 6.77
CA VAL A 15 5.56 0.74 7.33
C VAL A 15 5.08 2.18 7.24
N LEU A 16 3.80 2.35 6.86
CA LEU A 16 3.05 3.59 6.98
C LEU A 16 2.09 3.50 8.17
N SER A 17 2.24 4.41 9.12
CA SER A 17 1.28 4.62 10.20
C SER A 17 0.32 5.75 9.84
N VAL A 18 -0.98 5.49 9.92
CA VAL A 18 -2.05 6.45 9.61
C VAL A 18 -2.86 6.72 10.87
N PHE A 19 -2.98 8.00 11.23
CA PHE A 19 -3.71 8.46 12.40
C PHE A 19 -5.03 9.09 11.97
N PHE A 20 -6.13 8.61 12.55
CA PHE A 20 -7.48 9.08 12.28
C PHE A 20 -8.02 9.84 13.49
N GLU A 21 -8.64 10.97 13.22
CA GLU A 21 -9.47 11.72 14.14
C GLU A 21 -10.93 11.29 13.97
N ASN A 22 -11.56 10.93 15.08
CA ASN A 22 -12.99 10.67 15.13
C ASN A 22 -13.70 11.89 15.70
N ASP A 23 -14.79 12.29 15.03
CA ASP A 23 -15.66 13.41 15.43
C ASP A 23 -16.32 13.18 16.80
N LYS A 24 -16.47 11.90 17.19
CA LYS A 24 -16.97 11.48 18.50
C LYS A 24 -15.79 11.31 19.44
N GLN A 25 -15.47 12.38 20.17
CA GLN A 25 -14.49 12.43 21.26
C GLN A 25 -14.59 11.15 22.10
N GLU A 26 -13.66 10.21 22.02
CA GLU A 26 -12.48 10.09 22.90
C GLU A 26 -11.43 9.10 22.31
N SER A 27 -11.62 8.59 21.09
CA SER A 27 -10.79 7.49 20.55
C SER A 27 -10.11 7.86 19.23
N HIS A 28 -8.81 8.08 19.29
CA HIS A 28 -7.95 8.12 18.10
C HIS A 28 -7.73 6.70 17.59
N LYS A 29 -7.92 6.47 16.29
CA LYS A 29 -7.60 5.20 15.66
C LYS A 29 -6.28 5.34 14.91
N THR A 30 -5.37 4.40 15.13
CA THR A 30 -4.14 4.28 14.35
C THR A 30 -4.13 2.92 13.66
N ILE A 31 -3.69 2.92 12.40
CA ILE A 31 -3.43 1.68 11.65
C ILE A 31 -2.01 1.72 11.11
N ASP A 32 -1.38 0.56 11.05
CA ASP A 32 -0.06 0.36 10.47
C ASP A 32 -0.19 -0.57 9.25
N LEU A 33 0.30 -0.11 8.10
CA LEU A 33 0.24 -0.85 6.84
C LEU A 33 1.63 -0.93 6.22
N ASN A 34 2.03 -2.12 5.78
CA ASN A 34 3.27 -2.30 5.04
C ASN A 34 3.21 -1.55 3.69
N ILE A 35 4.31 -0.94 3.28
CA ILE A 35 4.42 -0.21 2.02
C ILE A 35 4.28 -1.15 0.82
N GLU A 36 4.88 -2.35 0.88
CA GLU A 36 4.65 -3.41 -0.12
C GLU A 36 3.16 -3.73 -0.25
N TYR A 37 2.47 -3.86 0.89
CA TYR A 37 1.05 -4.19 0.91
C TYR A 37 0.21 -3.08 0.26
N LEU A 38 0.48 -1.81 0.59
CA LEU A 38 -0.16 -0.66 -0.05
C LEU A 38 0.06 -0.66 -1.57
N ARG A 39 1.28 -0.91 -2.04
CA ARG A 39 1.62 -0.92 -3.46
C ARG A 39 0.95 -2.07 -4.21
N VAL A 40 0.95 -3.26 -3.62
CA VAL A 40 0.40 -4.48 -4.21
C VAL A 40 -1.13 -4.39 -4.27
N PHE A 41 -1.76 -3.88 -3.22
CA PHE A 41 -3.20 -3.63 -3.14
C PHE A 41 -3.54 -2.16 -3.39
N ALA A 42 -2.88 -1.55 -4.37
CA ALA A 42 -3.24 -0.22 -4.80
C ALA A 42 -4.69 -0.19 -5.32
N PRO A 43 -5.46 0.88 -5.12
CA PRO A 43 -6.88 0.93 -5.45
C PRO A 43 -7.15 0.84 -6.96
N THR A 44 -6.21 1.25 -7.80
CA THR A 44 -6.31 1.18 -9.26
C THR A 44 -5.07 0.55 -9.89
N ASP A 45 -5.26 -0.15 -11.01
CA ASP A 45 -4.18 -0.65 -11.85
C ASP A 45 -3.58 0.48 -12.73
N ASP A 46 -2.54 0.15 -13.51
CA ASP A 46 -1.85 1.10 -14.39
C ASP A 46 -2.73 1.64 -15.53
N LYS A 47 -3.93 1.06 -15.71
CA LYS A 47 -4.96 1.50 -16.67
C LYS A 47 -6.07 2.30 -15.99
N GLY A 48 -5.94 2.60 -14.70
CA GLY A 48 -6.92 3.33 -13.91
C GLY A 48 -8.17 2.51 -13.54
N LYS A 49 -8.15 1.18 -13.68
CA LYS A 49 -9.28 0.32 -13.31
C LYS A 49 -9.17 -0.10 -11.85
N ALA A 50 -10.31 -0.21 -11.18
CA ALA A 50 -10.35 -0.72 -9.81
C ALA A 50 -9.69 -2.11 -9.72
N THR A 51 -8.81 -2.27 -8.73
CA THR A 51 -8.15 -3.56 -8.50
C THR A 51 -9.10 -4.54 -7.80
N GLY A 52 -8.97 -5.82 -8.16
CA GLY A 52 -9.72 -6.90 -7.51
C GLY A 52 -9.09 -7.34 -6.19
N GLU A 53 -9.69 -8.32 -5.53
CA GLU A 53 -9.15 -8.91 -4.29
C GLU A 53 -7.83 -9.67 -4.50
N THR A 54 -7.53 -10.08 -5.73
CA THR A 54 -6.29 -10.79 -6.09
C THR A 54 -5.40 -9.88 -6.93
N PRO A 55 -4.36 -9.27 -6.34
CA PRO A 55 -3.47 -8.36 -7.04
C PRO A 55 -2.54 -9.14 -7.98
N LYS A 56 -2.21 -8.52 -9.11
CA LYS A 56 -1.25 -9.04 -10.11
C LYS A 56 0.03 -8.20 -10.14
N VAL A 57 0.45 -7.74 -8.96
CA VAL A 57 1.64 -6.89 -8.77
C VAL A 57 2.61 -7.70 -7.93
N TYR A 58 3.80 -7.96 -8.47
CA TYR A 58 4.83 -8.81 -7.88
C TYR A 58 6.17 -8.08 -7.84
N HIS A 59 7.16 -8.65 -7.16
CA HIS A 59 8.53 -8.14 -7.05
C HIS A 59 8.64 -6.78 -6.33
N LYS A 60 7.71 -6.50 -5.42
CA LYS A 60 7.61 -5.21 -4.72
C LYS A 60 8.01 -5.25 -3.25
N LYS A 61 8.68 -6.31 -2.78
CA LYS A 61 9.12 -6.41 -1.37
C LYS A 61 9.96 -5.22 -0.91
N GLN A 62 10.74 -4.61 -1.80
CA GLN A 62 11.62 -3.50 -1.47
C GLN A 62 11.02 -2.11 -1.76
N VAL A 63 9.80 -2.04 -2.30
CA VAL A 63 9.18 -0.76 -2.69
C VAL A 63 9.05 0.18 -1.50
N GLN A 64 9.36 1.45 -1.71
CA GLN A 64 9.29 2.51 -0.71
C GLN A 64 8.23 3.55 -1.08
N LEU A 65 7.64 4.15 -0.04
CA LEU A 65 6.77 5.30 -0.18
C LEU A 65 7.62 6.56 -0.10
N LEU A 66 7.62 7.35 -1.17
CA LEU A 66 8.39 8.58 -1.27
C LEU A 66 7.65 9.74 -0.62
N GLU A 67 6.39 9.92 -1.00
CA GLU A 67 5.61 11.11 -0.66
C GLU A 67 4.10 10.80 -0.58
N ILE A 68 3.40 11.63 0.19
CA ILE A 68 1.95 11.62 0.32
C ILE A 68 1.44 13.04 0.08
N GLU A 69 0.58 13.21 -0.92
CA GLU A 69 -0.04 14.50 -1.25
C GLU A 69 -1.55 14.47 -0.95
N SER A 70 -2.10 15.54 -0.38
CA SER A 70 -3.55 15.68 -0.25
C SER A 70 -4.17 16.07 -1.60
N VAL A 71 -5.22 15.35 -2.02
CA VAL A 71 -6.00 15.62 -3.24
C VAL A 71 -7.39 16.16 -2.87
N GLY A 72 -7.52 16.80 -1.70
CA GLY A 72 -8.77 17.32 -1.16
C GLY A 72 -9.81 16.21 -0.95
N LYS A 73 -11.03 16.40 -1.49
CA LYS A 73 -12.13 15.44 -1.35
C LYS A 73 -11.88 14.08 -2.00
N HIS A 74 -10.84 13.97 -2.83
CA HIS A 74 -10.50 12.74 -3.53
C HIS A 74 -9.58 11.82 -2.70
N GLY A 75 -9.14 12.23 -1.51
CA GLY A 75 -8.25 11.44 -0.66
C GLY A 75 -6.79 11.87 -0.78
N TYR A 76 -5.88 10.90 -0.69
CA TYR A 76 -4.44 11.13 -0.60
C TYR A 76 -3.69 10.38 -1.70
N ARG A 77 -2.86 11.08 -2.48
CA ARG A 77 -2.00 10.46 -3.49
C ARG A 77 -0.75 9.94 -2.80
N PHE A 78 -0.48 8.66 -2.94
CA PHE A 78 0.75 8.01 -2.48
C PHE A 78 1.67 7.84 -3.68
N ILE A 79 2.92 8.27 -3.55
CA ILE A 79 3.94 8.20 -4.61
C ILE A 79 5.01 7.21 -4.18
N PHE A 80 5.20 6.16 -4.97
CA PHE A 80 6.15 5.08 -4.70
C PHE A 80 7.45 5.25 -5.50
N ASP A 81 8.53 4.65 -5.02
CA ASP A 81 9.86 4.71 -5.66
C ASP A 81 9.96 3.89 -6.94
N ASP A 82 9.02 2.97 -7.18
CA ASP A 82 8.91 2.20 -8.43
C ASP A 82 8.18 2.97 -9.56
N GLY A 83 8.04 4.28 -9.42
CA GLY A 83 7.44 5.18 -10.41
C GLY A 83 5.92 5.16 -10.46
N HIS A 84 5.25 4.50 -9.52
CA HIS A 84 3.79 4.44 -9.47
C HIS A 84 3.20 5.42 -8.46
N SER A 85 1.97 5.85 -8.74
CA SER A 85 1.20 6.65 -7.80
C SER A 85 -0.28 6.31 -7.85
N ASN A 86 -0.94 6.29 -6.71
CA ASN A 86 -2.37 6.00 -6.59
C ASN A 86 -3.03 6.88 -5.54
N ILE A 87 -4.33 7.14 -5.70
CA ILE A 87 -5.12 7.92 -4.74
C ILE A 87 -5.85 6.97 -3.79
N TYR A 88 -5.57 7.09 -2.50
CA TYR A 88 -6.17 6.32 -1.42
C TYR A 88 -7.20 7.16 -0.67
N HIS A 89 -8.39 6.58 -0.47
CA HIS A 89 -9.40 7.13 0.42
C HIS A 89 -9.22 6.60 1.85
N ASP A 90 -9.70 7.36 2.82
CA ASP A 90 -9.79 6.99 4.24
C ASP A 90 -10.48 5.65 4.43
N ASP A 91 -11.65 5.46 3.83
CA ASP A 91 -12.42 4.22 3.90
C ASP A 91 -11.64 3.02 3.34
N TYR A 92 -10.86 3.24 2.27
CA TYR A 92 -10.07 2.17 1.65
C TYR A 92 -8.87 1.79 2.52
N LEU A 93 -8.20 2.75 3.17
CA LEU A 93 -7.13 2.46 4.12
C LEU A 93 -7.65 1.67 5.33
N LEU A 94 -8.84 2.02 5.83
CA LEU A 94 -9.51 1.29 6.90
C LEU A 94 -9.90 -0.13 6.48
N LEU A 95 -10.38 -0.31 5.24
CA LEU A 95 -10.67 -1.62 4.65
C LEU A 95 -9.40 -2.48 4.57
N LEU A 96 -8.31 -1.92 4.04
CA LEU A 96 -7.02 -2.58 3.94
C LEU A 96 -6.50 -3.03 5.31
N ALA A 97 -6.66 -2.22 6.35
CA ALA A 97 -6.29 -2.60 7.71
C ALA A 97 -7.19 -3.71 8.27
N ALA A 98 -8.51 -3.64 8.04
CA ALA A 98 -9.46 -4.64 8.53
C ALA A 98 -9.26 -6.01 7.85
N GLU A 99 -8.92 -6.02 6.56
CA GLU A 99 -8.79 -7.23 5.76
C GLU A 99 -7.33 -7.68 5.56
N TYR A 100 -6.39 -7.07 6.29
CA TYR A 100 -4.95 -7.25 6.10
C TYR A 100 -4.56 -8.73 6.05
N GLN A 101 -4.90 -9.49 7.10
CA GLN A 101 -4.50 -10.89 7.23
C GLN A 101 -5.03 -11.76 6.08
N GLN A 102 -6.30 -11.58 5.71
CA GLN A 102 -6.93 -12.37 4.65
C GLN A 102 -6.34 -12.04 3.28
N ARG A 103 -6.24 -10.75 2.94
CA ARG A 103 -5.66 -10.28 1.67
C ARG A 103 -4.20 -10.68 1.54
N TRP A 104 -3.44 -10.52 2.61
CA TRP A 104 -2.02 -10.86 2.62
C TRP A 104 -1.79 -12.35 2.41
N GLN A 105 -2.52 -13.20 3.11
CA GLN A 105 -2.42 -14.65 2.92
C GLN A 105 -2.75 -15.07 1.48
N ARG A 106 -3.76 -14.46 0.85
CA ARG A 106 -4.10 -14.71 -0.56
C ARG A 106 -2.97 -14.28 -1.50
N TYR A 107 -2.38 -13.11 -1.26
CA TYR A 107 -1.23 -12.65 -2.04
C TYR A 107 -0.04 -13.61 -1.91
N LEU A 108 0.31 -14.03 -0.70
CA LEU A 108 1.39 -15.00 -0.47
C LEU A 108 1.13 -16.32 -1.20
N ALA A 109 -0.11 -16.82 -1.19
CA ALA A 109 -0.48 -18.02 -1.94
C ALA A 109 -0.31 -17.84 -3.46
N SER A 110 -0.53 -16.63 -3.99
CA SER A 110 -0.33 -16.33 -5.42
C SER A 110 1.14 -16.23 -5.84
N THR A 111 2.05 -16.04 -4.87
CA THR A 111 3.51 -15.93 -5.09
C THR A 111 4.27 -17.25 -4.96
N SER A 112 3.56 -18.37 -4.82
CA SER A 112 4.18 -19.70 -4.73
C SER A 112 4.54 -20.29 -6.10
N THR A 113 4.23 -19.61 -7.20
CA THR A 113 4.57 -20.05 -8.57
C THR A 113 5.89 -19.44 -9.01
N VAL A 114 6.67 -20.16 -9.83
CA VAL A 114 8.03 -19.77 -10.27
C VAL A 114 8.07 -18.38 -10.94
N SER A 115 6.97 -17.93 -11.54
CA SER A 115 6.86 -16.62 -12.20
C SER A 115 6.53 -15.46 -11.26
N ASN A 116 5.99 -15.71 -10.08
CA ASN A 116 5.42 -14.69 -9.21
C ASN A 116 6.21 -14.68 -7.90
N SER A 117 7.20 -13.80 -7.75
CA SER A 117 7.95 -13.67 -6.50
C SER A 117 7.65 -12.34 -5.82
N ARG A 118 7.78 -12.29 -4.49
CA ARG A 118 7.80 -11.02 -3.76
C ARG A 118 9.15 -10.32 -3.89
N GLU A 119 10.22 -11.10 -3.96
CA GLU A 119 11.58 -10.60 -4.07
C GLU A 119 11.76 -9.80 -5.35
N ALA A 120 12.58 -8.76 -5.28
CA ALA A 120 12.95 -7.97 -6.44
C ALA A 120 13.62 -8.86 -7.51
N ILE A 121 13.42 -8.53 -8.78
CA ILE A 121 14.15 -9.16 -9.88
C ILE A 121 15.59 -8.66 -9.81
N ILE A 122 16.53 -9.55 -9.47
CA ILE A 122 17.95 -9.24 -9.50
C ILE A 122 18.42 -9.46 -10.95
N GLU A 123 18.61 -8.39 -11.70
CA GLU A 123 19.31 -8.47 -12.99
C GLU A 123 20.79 -8.75 -12.74
N ILE A 124 21.22 -10.00 -12.95
CA ILE A 124 22.63 -10.35 -12.96
C ILE A 124 23.21 -9.82 -14.27
N LYS A 125 23.89 -8.67 -14.22
CA LYS A 125 24.75 -8.24 -15.33
C LYS A 125 26.01 -9.10 -15.31
N GLU A 126 26.16 -10.01 -16.27
CA GLU A 126 27.45 -10.64 -16.53
C GLU A 126 28.47 -9.54 -16.85
N VAL A 127 29.47 -9.40 -15.98
CA VAL A 127 30.64 -8.58 -16.27
C VAL A 127 31.47 -9.37 -17.29
N LYS A 128 31.49 -8.86 -18.53
CA LYS A 128 32.34 -9.38 -19.59
C LYS A 128 33.78 -8.91 -19.44
#